data_AF-A0A920N0Z9-F1
#
_entry.id   AF-A0A920N0Z9-F1
#
_cell.length_a   1.000
_cell.length_b   1.000
_cell.length_c   1.000
_cell.angle_alpha   90.00
_cell.angle_beta   90.00
_cell.angle_gamma   90.00
#
_symmetry.space_group_name_H-M   'P 1'
#
loop_
_entity.id
_entity.type
_entity.pdbx_description
1 polymer ?
#
loop_
_entity_poly.entity_id
_entity_poly.type
_entity_poly.pdbx_seq_one_letter_code
_entity_poly.pdbx_strand_id
1 'polypeptide(L)' 'MLLAGGGLRGGHVHGKTHELGWGVVEKPVEVNDLQATLLHQFGLDHLKLTYRFPGRDFRLTDVAGNVQHEWLG' A
#
# COMPACT_ATOMS: atom_id res chain seq x y z
N MET A 1 11.56 -2.01 -1.61
CA MET A 1 11.02 -3.14 -0.81
C MET A 1 10.81 -4.33 -1.74
N LEU A 2 10.84 -5.58 -1.23
CA LEU A 2 10.56 -6.79 -2.00
C LEU A 2 9.30 -7.47 -1.43
N LEU A 3 8.40 -7.91 -2.30
CA LEU A 3 7.20 -8.68 -1.96
C LEU A 3 7.15 -9.97 -2.79
N ALA A 4 6.58 -11.03 -2.22
CA ALA A 4 6.40 -12.31 -2.89
C ALA A 4 5.17 -13.05 -2.34
N GLY A 5 4.47 -13.79 -3.21
CA GLY A 5 3.29 -14.57 -2.84
C GLY A 5 2.04 -13.70 -2.60
N GLY A 6 1.05 -14.26 -1.90
CA GLY A 6 -0.14 -13.52 -1.45
C GLY A 6 -1.14 -13.12 -2.54
N GLY A 7 -0.91 -13.47 -3.81
CA GLY A 7 -1.69 -12.98 -4.96
C GLY A 7 -1.02 -11.83 -5.72
N LEU A 8 0.20 -11.45 -5.34
CA LEU A 8 0.97 -10.43 -6.05
C LEU A 8 1.55 -10.97 -7.36
N ARG A 9 1.56 -10.11 -8.38
CA ARG A 9 2.10 -10.39 -9.69
C ARG A 9 3.61 -10.61 -9.64
N GLY A 10 4.04 -11.81 -9.99
CA GLY A 10 5.45 -12.17 -10.10
C GLY A 10 6.18 -11.38 -11.21
N GLY A 11 7.47 -11.07 -10.99
CA GLY A 11 8.30 -10.37 -11.97
C GLY A 11 7.91 -8.90 -12.21
N HIS A 12 7.07 -8.32 -11.34
CA HIS A 12 6.64 -6.94 -11.45
C HIS A 12 7.68 -5.98 -10.83
N VAL A 13 8.05 -4.94 -11.56
CA VAL A 13 8.86 -3.81 -11.07
C VAL A 13 7.98 -2.58 -11.06
N HIS A 14 7.90 -1.92 -9.91
CA HIS A 14 7.06 -0.74 -9.71
C HIS A 14 7.90 0.52 -9.45
N GLY A 15 7.58 1.57 -10.21
CA GLY A 15 8.18 2.89 -10.07
C GLY A 15 9.66 2.95 -10.45
N LYS A 16 10.26 4.10 -10.19
CA LYS A 16 11.67 4.37 -10.48
C LYS A 16 12.22 5.39 -9.50
N THR A 17 13.46 5.19 -9.08
CA THR A 17 14.20 6.13 -8.23
C THR A 17 15.17 6.92 -9.11
N HIS A 18 15.49 8.17 -8.73
CA HIS A 18 16.54 8.92 -9.45
C HIS A 18 17.92 8.26 -9.30
N GLU A 19 18.89 8.72 -10.08
CA GLU A 19 20.22 8.10 -10.24
C GLU A 19 20.98 7.87 -8.93
N LEU A 20 20.84 8.75 -7.93
CA LEU A 20 21.51 8.62 -6.63
C LEU A 20 20.69 7.84 -5.59
N GLY A 21 19.43 7.51 -5.90
CA GLY A 21 18.60 6.67 -5.03
C GLY A 21 17.85 7.40 -3.90
N TRP A 22 17.84 8.73 -3.83
CA TRP A 22 17.28 9.48 -2.68
C TRP A 22 15.79 9.85 -2.82
N GLY A 23 15.18 9.58 -3.97
CA GLY A 23 13.81 10.02 -4.25
C GLY A 23 13.19 9.31 -5.44
N VAL A 24 11.86 9.22 -5.40
CA VAL A 24 11.07 8.58 -6.45
C VAL A 24 10.84 9.56 -7.61
N VAL A 25 11.05 9.11 -8.84
CA VAL A 25 10.79 9.88 -10.06
C VAL A 25 9.56 9.40 -10.82
N GLU A 26 9.17 8.13 -10.65
CA GLU A 26 7.99 7.56 -11.30
C GLU A 26 7.20 6.69 -10.31
N LYS A 27 5.88 6.80 -10.36
CA LYS A 27 4.91 6.04 -9.55
C LYS A 27 5.26 6.03 -8.05
N PRO A 28 5.20 7.19 -7.38
CA PRO A 28 5.36 7.25 -5.93
C PRO A 28 4.24 6.46 -5.25
N VAL A 29 4.60 5.81 -4.16
CA VAL A 29 3.67 5.01 -3.35
C VAL A 29 3.89 5.40 -1.90
N GLU A 30 2.81 5.71 -1.22
CA GLU A 30 2.86 5.99 0.21
C GLU A 30 2.77 4.70 1.02
N VAL A 31 3.26 4.75 2.27
CA VAL A 31 3.22 3.60 3.18
C VAL A 31 1.78 3.12 3.40
N ASN A 32 0.82 4.06 3.40
CA ASN A 32 -0.60 3.78 3.56
C ASN A 32 -1.16 2.95 2.39
N ASP A 33 -0.71 3.19 1.15
CA ASP A 33 -1.12 2.42 -0.03
C ASP A 33 -0.59 0.99 0.03
N LEU A 34 0.66 0.83 0.48
CA LEU A 34 1.25 -0.49 0.70
C LEU A 34 0.44 -1.28 1.74
N GLN A 35 0.17 -0.67 2.88
CA GLN A 35 -0.63 -1.29 3.95
C GLN A 35 -2.05 -1.63 3.48
N ALA A 36 -2.71 -0.73 2.72
CA ALA A 36 -4.02 -0.98 2.14
C ALA A 36 -4.00 -2.18 1.19
N THR A 37 -2.97 -2.28 0.36
CA THR A 37 -2.79 -3.40 -0.58
C THR A 37 -2.55 -4.72 0.16
N LEU A 38 -1.74 -4.73 1.23
CA LEU A 38 -1.54 -5.92 2.05
C LEU A 38 -2.84 -6.38 2.72
N LEU A 39 -3.61 -5.47 3.30
CA LEU A 39 -4.92 -5.79 3.89
C LEU A 39 -5.88 -6.36 2.86
N HIS A 40 -5.88 -5.81 1.64
CA HIS A 40 -6.66 -6.34 0.54
C HIS A 40 -6.28 -7.79 0.19
N GLN A 41 -4.99 -8.18 0.24
CA GLN A 41 -4.56 -9.57 0.04
C GLN A 41 -5.05 -10.52 1.15
N PHE A 42 -5.35 -10.01 2.34
CA PHE A 42 -6.01 -10.77 3.40
C PHE A 42 -7.55 -10.79 3.28
N GLY A 43 -8.11 -10.23 2.21
CA GLY A 43 -9.56 -10.12 2.03
C GLY A 43 -10.21 -9.04 2.91
N LEU A 44 -9.43 -8.11 3.44
CA LEU A 44 -9.91 -7.04 4.32
C LEU A 44 -10.05 -5.71 3.55
N ASP A 45 -11.16 -5.04 3.78
CA ASP A 45 -11.38 -3.67 3.34
C ASP A 45 -10.85 -2.70 4.40
N HIS A 46 -9.71 -2.07 4.11
CA HIS A 46 -9.01 -1.21 5.07
C HIS A 46 -9.84 0.02 5.52
N LEU A 47 -10.83 0.45 4.73
CA LEU A 47 -11.72 1.56 5.08
C LEU A 47 -12.73 1.16 6.15
N LYS A 48 -13.10 -0.11 6.21
CA LYS A 48 -14.01 -0.67 7.22
C LYS A 48 -13.33 -0.99 8.55
N LEU A 49 -12.00 -0.98 8.58
CA LEU A 49 -11.20 -1.19 9.80
C LEU A 49 -10.97 0.11 10.58
N THR A 50 -11.99 0.96 10.62
CA THR A 50 -11.95 2.27 11.28
C THR A 50 -12.64 2.18 12.64
N TYR A 51 -11.98 2.61 13.70
CA TYR A 51 -12.55 2.74 15.04
C TYR A 51 -12.34 4.15 15.61
N ARG A 52 -13.33 4.65 16.33
CA ARG A 52 -13.29 5.98 16.95
C ARG A 52 -12.72 5.89 18.36
N PHE A 53 -11.64 6.61 18.63
CA PHE A 53 -10.97 6.69 19.93
C PHE A 53 -10.48 8.13 20.17
N PRO A 54 -10.34 8.59 21.42
CA PRO A 54 -10.83 9.90 21.90
C PRO A 54 -11.08 10.96 20.81
N GLY A 55 -12.24 10.88 20.15
CA GLY A 55 -12.67 11.89 19.17
C GLY A 55 -12.06 11.80 17.77
N ARG A 56 -11.10 10.90 17.52
CA ARG A 56 -10.44 10.68 16.22
C ARG A 56 -10.76 9.31 15.64
N ASP A 57 -10.96 9.25 14.33
CA ASP A 57 -11.02 7.98 13.60
C ASP A 57 -9.62 7.42 13.40
N PHE A 58 -9.40 6.20 13.86
CA PHE A 58 -8.17 5.44 13.66
C PHE A 58 -8.44 4.27 12.73
N ARG A 59 -7.54 4.05 11.77
CA ARG A 59 -7.48 2.81 10.98
C ARG A 59 -6.02 2.39 10.83
N LEU A 60 -5.79 1.15 10.42
CA LEU A 60 -4.43 0.61 10.27
C LEU A 60 -3.60 1.31 9.17
N THR A 61 -4.29 1.92 8.20
CA THR A 61 -3.75 2.76 7.11
C THR A 61 -3.90 4.27 7.41
N ASP A 62 -4.15 4.65 8.66
CA ASP A 62 -4.32 6.02 9.14
C ASP A 62 -5.32 6.89 8.36
N VAL A 63 -4.94 8.02 7.77
CA VAL A 63 -5.91 8.91 7.09
C VAL A 63 -6.04 8.65 5.59
N ALA A 64 -5.20 7.78 5.01
CA ALA A 64 -5.02 7.63 3.56
C ALA A 64 -4.96 6.14 3.14
N GLY A 65 -4.50 5.89 1.92
CA GLY A 65 -4.28 4.57 1.35
C GLY A 65 -5.22 4.24 0.20
N ASN A 66 -4.65 3.81 -0.91
CA ASN A 66 -5.32 3.23 -2.07
C ASN A 66 -4.74 1.84 -2.33
N VAL A 67 -5.60 0.89 -2.70
CA VAL A 67 -5.16 -0.45 -3.10
C VAL A 67 -4.46 -0.35 -4.46
N GLN A 68 -3.22 -0.85 -4.52
CA GLN A 68 -2.40 -0.86 -5.72
C GLN A 68 -2.77 -2.06 -6.60
N HIS A 69 -3.88 -1.92 -7.32
CA HIS A 69 -4.43 -3.00 -8.16
C HIS A 69 -3.46 -3.48 -9.25
N GLU A 70 -2.54 -2.62 -9.72
CA GLU A 70 -1.54 -3.02 -10.72
C GLU A 70 -0.51 -4.04 -10.21
N TRP A 71 -0.41 -4.22 -8.89
CA TRP A 71 0.49 -5.21 -8.27
C TRP A 71 -0.12 -6.60 -8.17
N LEU A 72 -1.43 -6.73 -8.37
CA LEU A 72 -2.16 -7.97 -8.15
C LEU A 72 -2.12 -8.84 -9.41
N GLY A 73 -2.01 -10.16 -9.22
CA GLY A 73 -1.89 -11.17 -10.27
C GLY A 73 -3.19 -11.90 -10.60
#